data_AF-A0A953ZGZ0-F1
#
_entry.id   AF-A0A953ZGZ0-F1
#
_cell.length_a   1.000
_cell.length_b   1.000
_cell.length_c   1.000
_cell.angle_alpha   90.00
_cell.angle_beta   90.00
_cell.angle_gamma   90.00
#
_symmetry.space_group_name_H-M   'P 1'
#
loop_
_entity.id
_entity.type
_entity.pdbx_description
1 polymer ?
#
loop_
_entity_poly.entity_id
_entity_poly.type
_entity_poly.pdbx_seq_one_letter_code
_entity_poly.pdbx_strand_id
1 'polypeptide(L)'
;SPSLNFSSTATYPLPKGLATGSDRELAAGSAKPVNLSSSQGLSADSDDDNIENALAHRGILSGDYLAVGFSWTRDGTLARYTDLENFNFYIRRSNDGGQSWTQAQNLTNITDTKLSVREPRMVKTPKNVDPATPQDDQTWFLAYGTEINQYEHLKERIVNQSIYITRTTDNGLSFEPVQLLANAVGDEEDQESQLRPEPEGKTLHAIWMSLDAGTGATNVLYSRGTEAFFQDSSSDGDDDEGCSTGGSSSFSWMMLAGLLALAAVSVRTARRLARNR
;
A
#
# COMPACT_ATOMS: atom_id res chain seq x y z
N SER A 1 21.66 7.73 -28.48
CA SER A 1 20.44 7.38 -27.74
C SER A 1 19.86 8.64 -27.14
N PRO A 2 18.55 8.91 -27.23
CA PRO A 2 17.97 9.97 -26.42
C PRO A 2 18.16 9.60 -24.94
N SER A 3 18.77 10.50 -24.17
CA SER A 3 18.90 10.38 -22.72
C SER A 3 17.71 11.05 -22.06
N LEU A 4 17.19 10.43 -20.99
CA LEU A 4 16.30 11.11 -20.05
C LEU A 4 17.09 12.24 -19.39
N ASN A 5 16.80 13.48 -19.78
CA ASN A 5 17.49 14.65 -19.27
C ASN A 5 16.68 15.22 -18.11
N PHE A 6 17.02 14.84 -16.88
CA PHE A 6 16.50 15.49 -15.66
C PHE A 6 17.20 16.84 -15.41
N SER A 7 17.59 17.56 -16.46
CA SER A 7 18.36 18.78 -16.29
C SER A 7 17.45 19.90 -15.83
N SER A 8 17.70 20.39 -14.61
CA SER A 8 17.17 21.66 -14.08
C SER A 8 17.71 22.89 -14.84
N THR A 9 18.25 22.71 -16.05
CA THR A 9 18.84 23.76 -16.89
C THR A 9 17.79 24.55 -17.68
N ALA A 10 16.49 24.28 -17.49
CA ALA A 10 15.51 25.33 -17.69
C ALA A 10 15.75 26.40 -16.60
N THR A 11 16.72 27.30 -16.87
CA THR A 11 16.94 28.51 -16.08
C THR A 11 15.73 29.43 -16.25
N TYR A 12 14.67 29.14 -15.51
CA TYR A 12 13.75 30.19 -15.10
C TYR A 12 14.52 31.07 -14.12
N PRO A 13 14.56 32.41 -14.34
CA PRO A 13 15.31 33.28 -13.46
C PRO A 13 14.80 33.12 -12.04
N LEU A 14 15.66 32.61 -11.15
CA LEU A 14 15.41 32.66 -9.72
C LEU A 14 15.17 34.14 -9.36
N PRO A 15 14.03 34.49 -8.77
CA PRO A 15 13.78 35.85 -8.33
C PRO A 15 14.92 36.28 -7.38
N LYS A 16 15.48 37.47 -7.61
CA LYS A 16 16.48 38.06 -6.71
C LYS A 16 15.84 38.26 -5.33
N GLY A 17 16.31 37.51 -4.33
CA GLY A 17 15.86 37.71 -2.95
C GLY A 17 15.96 36.52 -1.99
N LEU A 18 16.79 35.49 -2.26
CA LEU A 18 17.03 34.40 -1.30
C LEU A 18 17.84 34.92 -0.10
N ALA A 19 17.14 35.51 0.88
CA ALA A 19 17.66 35.92 2.17
C ALA A 19 16.80 35.27 3.27
N THR A 20 17.41 34.31 3.97
CA THR A 20 17.20 33.99 5.40
C THR A 20 15.76 33.78 5.89
N GLY A 21 15.42 32.51 6.15
CA GLY A 21 14.32 32.14 7.06
C GLY A 21 12.93 32.22 6.44
N SER A 22 12.06 31.29 6.83
CA SER A 22 10.64 31.14 6.45
C SER A 22 10.25 30.82 4.99
N ASP A 23 11.10 31.03 3.98
CA ASP A 23 10.69 30.77 2.59
C ASP A 23 11.00 29.34 2.10
N ARG A 24 10.12 28.38 2.43
CA ARG A 24 10.04 27.05 1.78
C ARG A 24 9.38 27.11 0.39
N GLU A 25 9.23 28.29 -0.20
CA GLU A 25 8.46 28.50 -1.42
C GLU A 25 9.34 28.61 -2.67
N LEU A 26 9.00 27.78 -3.66
CA LEU A 26 9.27 27.92 -5.09
C LEU A 26 10.62 27.38 -5.61
N ALA A 27 10.71 26.06 -5.71
CA ALA A 27 11.39 25.48 -6.86
C ALA A 27 10.63 25.87 -8.14
N ALA A 28 11.24 26.63 -9.06
CA ALA A 28 10.86 26.75 -10.48
C ALA A 28 9.35 26.92 -10.82
N GLY A 29 8.63 27.85 -10.15
CA GLY A 29 7.22 28.09 -10.46
C GLY A 29 6.27 26.95 -10.05
N SER A 30 6.72 26.10 -9.12
CA SER A 30 5.88 25.05 -8.53
C SER A 30 4.68 25.64 -7.80
N ALA A 31 3.56 24.92 -7.83
CA ALA A 31 2.46 25.16 -6.93
C ALA A 31 2.93 25.15 -5.47
N LYS A 32 2.15 25.77 -4.57
CA LYS A 32 2.45 25.73 -3.14
C LYS A 32 2.62 24.27 -2.69
N PRO A 33 3.65 23.96 -1.88
CA PRO A 33 3.80 22.61 -1.35
C PRO A 33 2.54 22.24 -0.56
N VAL A 34 2.07 21.02 -0.74
CA VAL A 34 0.88 20.48 -0.07
C VAL A 34 1.31 19.30 0.80
N ASN A 35 0.86 19.29 2.06
CA ASN A 35 1.09 18.17 2.97
C ASN A 35 0.00 17.11 2.77
N LEU A 36 0.28 16.14 1.91
CA LEU A 36 -0.68 15.11 1.53
C LEU A 36 -0.91 14.06 2.62
N SER A 37 -0.03 13.95 3.59
CA SER A 37 -0.08 12.91 4.61
C SER A 37 -0.45 13.40 6.00
N SER A 38 -0.61 14.71 6.22
CA SER A 38 -1.02 15.21 7.53
C SER A 38 -2.49 14.92 7.85
N SER A 39 -2.73 14.58 9.11
CA SER A 39 -4.06 14.51 9.72
C SER A 39 -4.69 15.88 9.96
N GLN A 40 -3.89 16.96 10.05
CA GLN A 40 -4.35 18.33 10.26
C GLN A 40 -4.80 19.03 8.96
N GLY A 41 -4.59 18.38 7.82
CA GLY A 41 -5.04 18.85 6.51
C GLY A 41 -3.91 19.27 5.58
N LEU A 42 -4.29 19.68 4.36
CA LEU A 42 -3.37 19.90 3.23
C LEU A 42 -2.40 21.07 3.41
N SER A 43 -2.78 22.05 4.23
CA SER A 43 -1.98 23.25 4.50
C SER A 43 -1.12 23.13 5.75
N ALA A 44 -1.15 21.98 6.44
CA ALA A 44 -0.39 21.77 7.67
C ALA A 44 1.10 21.65 7.38
N ASP A 45 1.93 22.28 8.19
CA ASP A 45 3.36 22.06 8.17
C ASP A 45 3.72 20.73 8.84
N SER A 46 4.86 20.15 8.47
CA SER A 46 5.31 18.87 9.06
C SER A 46 5.57 18.94 10.57
N ASP A 47 5.69 20.15 11.12
CA ASP A 47 5.95 20.39 12.54
C ASP A 47 4.66 20.69 13.33
N ASP A 48 3.50 20.84 12.66
CA ASP A 48 2.20 21.10 13.32
C ASP A 48 1.72 19.91 14.15
N ASP A 49 2.04 18.69 13.69
CA ASP A 49 1.90 17.45 14.46
C ASP A 49 3.19 16.64 14.30
N ASN A 50 4.05 16.72 15.30
CA ASN A 50 5.33 16.01 15.33
C ASN A 50 5.24 14.60 15.93
N ILE A 51 4.03 14.15 16.27
CA ILE A 51 3.75 12.82 16.81
C ILE A 51 3.38 11.89 15.66
N GLU A 52 2.56 12.37 14.71
CA GLU A 52 2.22 11.59 13.52
C GLU A 52 3.44 11.30 12.66
N ASN A 53 3.38 10.22 11.88
CA ASN A 53 4.45 9.86 10.99
C ASN A 53 3.93 9.27 9.68
N ALA A 54 4.51 9.71 8.57
CA ALA A 54 4.20 9.24 7.24
C ALA A 54 5.46 8.73 6.51
N LEU A 55 5.36 7.53 5.96
CA LEU A 55 6.45 6.83 5.28
C LEU A 55 6.00 6.34 3.90
N ALA A 56 6.98 5.92 3.10
CA ALA A 56 6.75 5.15 1.87
C ALA A 56 5.76 5.79 0.86
N HIS A 57 5.85 7.10 0.66
CA HIS A 57 5.05 7.80 -0.35
C HIS A 57 5.19 7.15 -1.74
N ARG A 58 4.06 7.01 -2.45
CA ARG A 58 3.92 6.48 -3.81
C ARG A 58 3.02 7.41 -4.62
N GLY A 59 3.24 7.48 -5.92
CA GLY A 59 2.49 8.37 -6.80
C GLY A 59 2.13 7.70 -8.11
N ILE A 60 0.90 7.93 -8.56
CA ILE A 60 0.46 7.77 -9.94
C ILE A 60 0.22 9.17 -10.49
N LEU A 61 0.80 9.46 -11.65
CA LEU A 61 0.58 10.71 -12.40
C LEU A 61 0.16 10.33 -13.82
N SER A 62 -1.05 10.72 -14.23
CA SER A 62 -1.58 10.41 -15.55
C SER A 62 -2.54 11.51 -16.01
N GLY A 63 -2.09 12.38 -16.90
CA GLY A 63 -2.85 13.59 -17.25
C GLY A 63 -3.10 14.45 -16.01
N ASP A 64 -4.35 14.89 -15.82
CA ASP A 64 -4.79 15.66 -14.65
C ASP A 64 -5.13 14.77 -13.44
N TYR A 65 -5.09 13.45 -13.59
CA TYR A 65 -5.28 12.51 -12.50
C TYR A 65 -3.98 12.29 -11.73
N LEU A 66 -4.06 12.49 -10.41
CA LEU A 66 -3.03 12.11 -9.45
C LEU A 66 -3.63 11.19 -8.39
N ALA A 67 -2.87 10.17 -8.00
CA ALA A 67 -3.09 9.47 -6.75
C ALA A 67 -1.79 9.39 -5.99
N VAL A 68 -1.79 9.87 -4.75
CA VAL A 68 -0.64 9.79 -3.85
C VAL A 68 -1.03 8.91 -2.68
N GLY A 69 -0.29 7.83 -2.51
CA GLY A 69 -0.43 6.92 -1.39
C GLY A 69 0.73 7.04 -0.42
N PHE A 70 0.48 6.77 0.86
CA PHE A 70 1.46 6.91 1.93
C PHE A 70 1.10 5.98 3.09
N SER A 71 2.11 5.38 3.72
CA SER A 71 1.93 4.68 4.99
C SER A 71 1.86 5.72 6.10
N TRP A 72 0.84 5.71 6.93
CA TRP A 72 0.66 6.70 8.01
C TRP A 72 0.28 6.04 9.32
N THR A 73 0.70 6.67 10.41
CA THR A 73 0.36 6.34 11.78
C THR A 73 0.15 7.61 12.60
N ARG A 74 -0.72 7.54 13.61
CA ARG A 74 -0.98 8.66 14.52
C ARG A 74 0.20 8.95 15.43
N ASP A 75 0.97 7.93 15.81
CA ASP A 75 2.11 8.07 16.68
C ASP A 75 3.28 7.23 16.15
N GLY A 76 4.24 7.91 15.53
CA GLY A 76 5.42 7.29 14.95
C GLY A 76 6.34 6.63 15.97
N THR A 77 6.31 7.08 17.22
CA THR A 77 7.10 6.50 18.31
C THR A 77 6.45 5.20 18.78
N LEU A 78 5.14 5.22 19.04
CA LEU A 78 4.42 4.01 19.45
C LEU A 78 4.45 2.94 18.35
N ALA A 79 4.24 3.31 17.09
CA ALA A 79 4.25 2.35 15.98
C ALA A 79 5.64 1.73 15.72
N ARG A 80 6.73 2.43 16.08
CA ARG A 80 8.10 1.95 15.84
C ARG A 80 8.67 1.14 17.01
N TYR A 81 8.30 1.49 18.23
CA TYR A 81 8.94 0.97 19.44
C TYR A 81 8.03 0.08 20.29
N THR A 82 6.75 -0.04 19.93
CA THR A 82 5.74 -0.83 20.64
C THR A 82 4.77 -1.50 19.64
N ASP A 83 3.77 -2.22 20.16
CA ASP A 83 2.64 -2.74 19.39
C ASP A 83 1.32 -2.02 19.72
N LEU A 84 1.40 -0.77 20.21
CA LEU A 84 0.23 0.02 20.60
C LEU A 84 -0.36 0.84 19.44
N GLU A 85 0.37 0.96 18.34
CA GLU A 85 -0.06 1.67 17.14
C GLU A 85 0.55 0.98 15.91
N ASN A 86 -0.02 1.18 14.71
CA ASN A 86 0.50 0.62 13.48
C ASN A 86 0.48 1.59 12.30
N PHE A 87 1.25 1.25 11.26
CA PHE A 87 1.12 1.91 9.96
C PHE A 87 0.03 1.25 9.12
N ASN A 88 -0.89 2.08 8.61
CA ASN A 88 -1.83 1.72 7.55
C ASN A 88 -1.48 2.47 6.27
N PHE A 89 -1.91 1.99 5.09
CA PHE A 89 -1.69 2.70 3.83
C PHE A 89 -2.94 3.49 3.43
N TYR A 90 -2.71 4.77 3.20
CA TYR A 90 -3.73 5.74 2.84
C TYR A 90 -3.50 6.26 1.44
N ILE A 91 -4.55 6.75 0.79
CA ILE A 91 -4.44 7.49 -0.46
C ILE A 91 -5.17 8.83 -0.39
N ARG A 92 -4.68 9.78 -1.18
CA ARG A 92 -5.43 10.96 -1.65
C ARG A 92 -5.38 11.00 -3.17
N ARG A 93 -6.43 11.57 -3.77
CA ARG A 93 -6.56 11.69 -5.22
C ARG A 93 -6.89 13.11 -5.63
N SER A 94 -6.49 13.46 -6.84
CA SER A 94 -6.83 14.69 -7.54
C SER A 94 -7.26 14.33 -8.97
N ASN A 95 -8.28 15.00 -9.50
CA ASN A 95 -8.72 14.85 -10.89
C ASN A 95 -8.51 16.13 -11.72
N ASP A 96 -7.86 17.15 -11.14
CA ASP A 96 -7.74 18.49 -11.70
C ASP A 96 -6.29 19.02 -11.67
N GLY A 97 -5.31 18.11 -11.76
CA GLY A 97 -3.90 18.49 -11.80
C GLY A 97 -3.33 18.92 -10.44
N GLY A 98 -4.00 18.59 -9.33
CA GLY A 98 -3.55 18.84 -7.96
C GLY A 98 -4.16 20.09 -7.35
N GLN A 99 -5.16 20.69 -7.99
CA GLN A 99 -5.85 21.89 -7.50
C GLN A 99 -6.79 21.55 -6.34
N SER A 100 -7.42 20.37 -6.37
CA SER A 100 -8.20 19.83 -5.27
C SER A 100 -7.82 18.38 -4.96
N TRP A 101 -7.98 18.00 -3.69
CA TRP A 101 -7.63 16.67 -3.21
C TRP A 101 -8.78 16.06 -2.40
N THR A 102 -8.96 14.75 -2.53
CA THR A 102 -9.86 14.00 -1.65
C THR A 102 -9.36 14.02 -0.20
N GLN A 103 -10.26 13.69 0.73
CA GLN A 103 -9.83 13.24 2.06
C GLN A 103 -8.95 11.99 1.94
N ALA A 104 -8.10 11.77 2.95
CA ALA A 104 -7.29 10.57 3.04
C ALA A 104 -8.20 9.36 3.26
N GLN A 105 -8.04 8.32 2.43
CA GLN A 105 -8.78 7.07 2.51
C GLN A 105 -7.84 5.96 2.95
N ASN A 106 -8.13 5.29 4.07
CA ASN A 106 -7.40 4.10 4.52
C ASN A 106 -7.78 2.90 3.65
N LEU A 107 -6.82 2.33 2.92
CA LEU A 107 -7.04 1.18 2.03
C LEU A 107 -6.76 -0.16 2.71
N THR A 108 -6.01 -0.18 3.80
CA THR A 108 -5.57 -1.42 4.44
C THR A 108 -6.39 -1.79 5.67
N ASN A 109 -6.90 -0.79 6.41
CA ASN A 109 -7.79 -0.96 7.56
C ASN A 109 -7.33 -2.05 8.55
N ILE A 110 -6.03 -2.19 8.76
CA ILE A 110 -5.44 -3.12 9.73
C ILE A 110 -5.69 -2.54 11.12
N THR A 111 -6.55 -3.21 11.88
CA THR A 111 -6.88 -2.84 13.26
C THR A 111 -6.01 -3.52 14.30
N ASP A 112 -5.29 -4.59 13.91
CA ASP A 112 -4.31 -5.23 14.78
C ASP A 112 -3.05 -4.36 14.81
N THR A 113 -2.82 -3.68 15.93
CA THR A 113 -1.68 -2.79 16.14
C THR A 113 -0.34 -3.51 16.21
N LYS A 114 -0.34 -4.85 16.18
CA LYS A 114 0.86 -5.68 16.04
C LYS A 114 1.33 -5.82 14.59
N LEU A 115 0.55 -5.34 13.62
CA LEU A 115 0.88 -5.46 12.20
C LEU A 115 0.89 -4.09 11.53
N SER A 116 2.02 -3.75 10.92
CA SER A 116 2.19 -2.55 10.11
C SER A 116 2.24 -2.87 8.62
N VAL A 117 1.74 -1.96 7.80
CA VAL A 117 1.90 -2.02 6.36
C VAL A 117 3.34 -1.70 5.97
N ARG A 118 3.91 -2.55 5.11
CA ARG A 118 5.27 -2.42 4.59
C ARG A 118 5.30 -2.38 3.07
N GLU A 119 6.22 -1.59 2.53
CA GLU A 119 6.58 -1.57 1.11
C GLU A 119 5.41 -1.51 0.12
N PRO A 120 4.49 -0.54 0.26
CA PRO A 120 3.40 -0.38 -0.68
C PRO A 120 3.94 -0.11 -2.10
N ARG A 121 3.22 -0.60 -3.10
CA ARG A 121 3.46 -0.41 -4.53
C ARG A 121 2.15 -0.01 -5.21
N MET A 122 2.16 1.14 -5.87
CA MET A 122 1.06 1.58 -6.71
C MET A 122 1.52 1.55 -8.17
N VAL A 123 0.83 0.80 -9.02
CA VAL A 123 1.18 0.67 -10.44
C VAL A 123 -0.06 0.79 -11.30
N LYS A 124 -0.05 1.78 -12.20
CA LYS A 124 -1.09 1.98 -13.22
C LYS A 124 -0.85 1.05 -14.42
N THR A 125 -1.92 0.72 -15.13
CA THR A 125 -1.82 0.07 -16.45
C THR A 125 -0.87 0.85 -17.37
N PRO A 126 -0.01 0.15 -18.14
CA PRO A 126 0.84 0.81 -19.11
C PRO A 126 0.02 1.28 -20.31
N LYS A 127 0.47 2.37 -20.93
CA LYS A 127 -0.09 2.81 -22.22
C LYS A 127 0.16 1.76 -23.30
N ASN A 128 -0.86 1.53 -24.12
CA ASN A 128 -0.75 0.73 -25.34
C ASN A 128 -1.39 1.49 -26.51
N VAL A 129 -0.74 1.40 -27.67
CA VAL A 129 -1.19 2.04 -28.91
C VAL A 129 -1.89 1.06 -29.84
N ASP A 130 -1.84 -0.23 -29.53
CA ASP A 130 -2.58 -1.25 -30.26
C ASP A 130 -4.08 -1.16 -29.91
N PRO A 131 -4.96 -0.83 -30.87
CA PRO A 131 -6.39 -0.75 -30.62
C PRO A 131 -7.05 -2.09 -30.29
N ALA A 132 -6.39 -3.22 -30.55
CA ALA A 132 -6.90 -4.55 -30.15
C ALA A 132 -6.71 -4.83 -28.65
N THR A 133 -5.78 -4.12 -28.00
CA THR A 133 -5.47 -4.24 -26.57
C THR A 133 -5.38 -2.84 -25.94
N PRO A 134 -6.49 -2.07 -25.97
CA PRO A 134 -6.48 -0.69 -25.50
C PRO A 134 -6.15 -0.63 -24.01
N GLN A 135 -5.48 0.45 -23.62
CA GLN A 135 -5.24 0.72 -22.21
C GLN A 135 -6.58 1.00 -21.51
N ASP A 136 -6.81 0.37 -20.36
CA ASP A 136 -7.75 0.86 -19.36
C ASP A 136 -7.02 1.91 -18.52
N ASP A 137 -7.28 3.19 -18.78
CA ASP A 137 -6.62 4.31 -18.12
C ASP A 137 -7.21 4.67 -16.75
N GLN A 138 -8.19 3.91 -16.26
CA GLN A 138 -8.77 4.09 -14.92
C GLN A 138 -8.26 3.02 -13.94
N THR A 139 -7.75 1.91 -14.47
CA THR A 139 -7.26 0.80 -13.66
C THR A 139 -5.86 1.00 -13.09
N TRP A 140 -5.69 0.68 -11.82
CA TRP A 140 -4.39 0.56 -11.16
C TRP A 140 -4.45 -0.38 -9.95
N PHE A 141 -3.26 -0.88 -9.57
CA PHE A 141 -3.10 -1.90 -8.54
C PHE A 141 -2.33 -1.35 -7.35
N LEU A 142 -2.71 -1.80 -6.15
CA LEU A 142 -1.96 -1.63 -4.92
C LEU A 142 -1.53 -3.01 -4.42
N ALA A 143 -0.23 -3.22 -4.24
CA ALA A 143 0.28 -4.31 -3.41
C ALA A 143 1.00 -3.77 -2.18
N TYR A 144 0.94 -4.49 -1.07
CA TYR A 144 1.63 -4.12 0.16
C TYR A 144 1.96 -5.37 0.98
N GLY A 145 3.12 -5.36 1.62
CA GLY A 145 3.48 -6.34 2.62
C GLY A 145 2.93 -5.97 3.99
N THR A 146 3.03 -6.89 4.94
CA THR A 146 2.81 -6.62 6.36
C THR A 146 4.04 -7.03 7.16
N GLU A 147 4.33 -6.31 8.23
CA GLU A 147 5.41 -6.63 9.17
C GLU A 147 4.88 -6.69 10.60
N ILE A 148 5.41 -7.60 11.41
CA ILE A 148 5.10 -7.64 12.85
C ILE A 148 5.84 -6.49 13.54
N ASN A 149 5.09 -5.63 14.23
CA ASN A 149 5.63 -4.63 15.13
C ASN A 149 6.30 -5.31 16.32
N GLN A 150 7.52 -4.87 16.64
CA GLN A 150 8.27 -5.41 17.76
C GLN A 150 8.72 -4.29 18.68
N TYR A 151 8.75 -4.62 19.97
CA TYR A 151 9.38 -3.75 20.95
C TYR A 151 10.88 -3.71 20.69
N GLU A 152 11.46 -2.53 20.49
CA GLU A 152 12.88 -2.39 20.11
C GLU A 152 13.86 -3.03 21.10
N HIS A 153 13.49 -3.14 22.38
CA HIS A 153 14.31 -3.81 23.40
C HIS A 153 14.29 -5.34 23.30
N LEU A 154 13.27 -5.91 22.65
CA LEU A 154 13.27 -7.30 22.23
C LEU A 154 14.08 -7.35 20.94
N LYS A 155 15.33 -7.83 21.02
CA LYS A 155 16.22 -8.02 19.85
C LYS A 155 15.72 -9.12 18.89
N GLU A 156 14.41 -9.30 18.79
CA GLU A 156 13.81 -10.15 17.79
C GLU A 156 13.92 -9.45 16.43
N ARG A 157 13.99 -10.25 15.38
CA ARG A 157 14.10 -9.74 14.01
C ARG A 157 12.69 -9.31 13.58
N ILE A 158 12.55 -8.13 12.95
CA ILE A 158 11.31 -7.75 12.24
C ILE A 158 10.95 -8.88 11.28
N VAL A 159 9.74 -9.43 11.42
CA VAL A 159 9.27 -10.53 10.59
C VAL A 159 8.32 -9.96 9.54
N ASN A 160 8.73 -10.02 8.28
CA ASN A 160 7.83 -9.72 7.18
C ASN A 160 6.91 -10.90 6.96
N GLN A 161 5.66 -10.61 6.72
CA GLN A 161 4.59 -11.58 6.62
C GLN A 161 4.17 -11.69 5.16
N SER A 162 2.86 -11.79 4.94
CA SER A 162 2.27 -11.93 3.63
C SER A 162 2.26 -10.63 2.82
N ILE A 163 2.18 -10.78 1.50
CA ILE A 163 1.93 -9.68 0.57
C ILE A 163 0.47 -9.75 0.12
N TYR A 164 -0.20 -8.62 0.18
CA TYR A 164 -1.59 -8.43 -0.22
C TYR A 164 -1.69 -7.59 -1.49
N ILE A 165 -2.81 -7.72 -2.18
CA ILE A 165 -3.11 -6.96 -3.38
C ILE A 165 -4.57 -6.54 -3.45
N THR A 166 -4.82 -5.35 -3.99
CA THR A 166 -6.14 -4.90 -4.44
C THR A 166 -6.00 -4.13 -5.75
N ARG A 167 -7.11 -3.97 -6.46
CA ARG A 167 -7.24 -3.26 -7.73
C ARG A 167 -8.39 -2.28 -7.63
N THR A 168 -8.25 -1.16 -8.31
CA THR A 168 -9.37 -0.28 -8.65
C THR A 168 -9.47 -0.19 -10.16
N THR A 169 -10.70 -0.07 -10.66
CA THR A 169 -11.03 0.12 -12.07
C THR A 169 -11.71 1.47 -12.33
N ASP A 170 -11.77 2.34 -11.32
CA ASP A 170 -12.51 3.61 -11.34
C ASP A 170 -11.66 4.77 -10.79
N ASN A 171 -10.35 4.73 -11.05
CA ASN A 171 -9.38 5.71 -10.55
C ASN A 171 -9.46 5.88 -9.02
N GLY A 172 -9.59 4.77 -8.30
CA GLY A 172 -9.56 4.71 -6.83
C GLY A 172 -10.79 5.28 -6.14
N LEU A 173 -11.94 5.39 -6.83
CA LEU A 173 -13.22 5.70 -6.17
C LEU A 173 -13.66 4.52 -5.30
N SER A 174 -13.46 3.30 -5.81
CA SER A 174 -13.66 2.06 -5.10
C SER A 174 -12.51 1.08 -5.35
N PHE A 175 -12.41 0.07 -4.49
CA PHE A 175 -11.40 -0.98 -4.56
C PHE A 175 -12.06 -2.33 -4.46
N GLU A 176 -11.52 -3.28 -5.20
CA GLU A 176 -11.86 -4.68 -5.07
C GLU A 176 -11.45 -5.21 -3.70
N PRO A 177 -12.10 -6.29 -3.21
CA PRO A 177 -11.67 -6.96 -1.99
C PRO A 177 -10.18 -7.29 -2.04
N VAL A 178 -9.49 -7.04 -0.92
CA VAL A 178 -8.07 -7.37 -0.79
C VAL A 178 -7.88 -8.88 -0.91
N GLN A 179 -6.91 -9.28 -1.73
CA GLN A 179 -6.51 -10.66 -1.95
C GLN A 179 -5.09 -10.90 -1.46
N LEU A 180 -4.76 -12.16 -1.21
CA LEU A 180 -3.41 -12.59 -0.88
C LEU A 180 -2.60 -12.77 -2.17
N LEU A 181 -1.51 -12.04 -2.31
CA LEU A 181 -0.57 -12.21 -3.42
C LEU A 181 0.48 -13.28 -3.09
N ALA A 182 1.01 -13.23 -1.87
CA ALA A 182 2.00 -14.17 -1.36
C ALA A 182 1.69 -14.51 0.08
N ASN A 183 1.73 -15.80 0.42
CA ASN A 183 1.37 -16.32 1.73
C ASN A 183 2.60 -16.88 2.45
N ALA A 184 3.38 -16.01 3.08
CA ALA A 184 4.47 -16.41 3.96
C ALA A 184 3.99 -17.45 4.98
N VAL A 185 4.48 -18.69 4.85
CA VAL A 185 4.16 -19.81 5.76
C VAL A 185 5.43 -20.33 6.42
N GLY A 186 5.29 -20.74 7.69
CA GLY A 186 6.45 -21.23 8.44
C GLY A 186 7.51 -20.14 8.60
N ASP A 187 8.75 -20.47 8.28
CA ASP A 187 9.91 -19.56 8.41
C ASP A 187 10.06 -18.64 7.19
N GLU A 188 9.12 -18.60 6.26
CA GLU A 188 9.14 -17.70 5.10
C GLU A 188 8.78 -16.26 5.50
N GLU A 189 9.43 -15.30 4.86
CA GLU A 189 9.12 -13.87 4.92
C GLU A 189 9.04 -13.30 3.49
N ASP A 190 7.85 -12.89 3.05
CA ASP A 190 7.64 -12.34 1.70
C ASP A 190 7.80 -10.81 1.69
N GLN A 191 8.60 -10.30 0.75
CA GLN A 191 9.05 -8.91 0.72
C GLN A 191 9.17 -8.35 -0.70
N GLU A 192 9.23 -7.02 -0.82
CA GLU A 192 9.67 -6.29 -2.00
C GLU A 192 9.00 -6.69 -3.32
N SER A 193 7.66 -6.72 -3.34
CA SER A 193 6.93 -6.96 -4.58
C SER A 193 7.23 -5.92 -5.67
N GLN A 194 7.21 -6.38 -6.91
CA GLN A 194 7.16 -5.57 -8.12
C GLN A 194 5.97 -6.02 -8.96
N LEU A 195 5.23 -5.05 -9.49
CA LEU A 195 3.99 -5.28 -10.21
C LEU A 195 4.13 -4.82 -11.66
N ARG A 196 3.59 -5.60 -12.59
CA ARG A 196 3.52 -5.26 -14.00
C ARG A 196 2.14 -5.65 -14.56
N PRO A 197 1.17 -4.73 -14.53
CA PRO A 197 -0.13 -4.96 -15.16
C PRO A 197 -0.01 -4.93 -16.68
N GLU A 198 -0.87 -5.69 -17.36
CA GLU A 198 -1.11 -5.55 -18.79
C GLU A 198 -2.00 -4.31 -19.07
N PRO A 199 -1.96 -3.74 -20.29
CA PRO A 199 -2.66 -2.49 -20.61
C PRO A 199 -4.16 -2.49 -20.29
N GLU A 200 -4.85 -3.59 -20.52
CA GLU A 200 -6.29 -3.74 -20.32
C GLU A 200 -6.71 -3.82 -18.84
N GLY A 201 -5.76 -3.87 -17.91
CA GLY A 201 -6.05 -3.89 -16.47
C GLY A 201 -6.60 -5.20 -15.92
N LYS A 202 -6.67 -6.26 -16.74
CA LYS A 202 -7.22 -7.57 -16.37
C LYS A 202 -6.18 -8.60 -16.01
N THR A 203 -4.94 -8.40 -16.43
CA THR A 203 -3.83 -9.29 -16.13
C THR A 203 -2.77 -8.56 -15.32
N LEU A 204 -2.23 -9.23 -14.31
CA LEU A 204 -1.12 -8.73 -13.51
C LEU A 204 -0.02 -9.77 -13.40
N HIS A 205 1.21 -9.34 -13.69
CA HIS A 205 2.41 -10.08 -13.37
C HIS A 205 3.03 -9.50 -12.10
N ALA A 206 3.39 -10.37 -11.16
CA ALA A 206 4.05 -9.99 -9.93
C ALA A 206 5.31 -10.82 -9.74
N ILE A 207 6.36 -10.17 -9.25
CA ILE A 207 7.53 -10.84 -8.67
C ILE A 207 7.73 -10.32 -7.25
N TRP A 208 8.30 -11.15 -6.38
CA TRP A 208 8.65 -10.75 -5.02
C TRP A 208 9.83 -11.57 -4.51
N MET A 209 10.44 -11.11 -3.42
CA MET A 209 11.46 -11.87 -2.70
C MET A 209 10.81 -12.65 -1.57
N SER A 210 11.25 -13.88 -1.36
CA SER A 210 10.86 -14.70 -0.21
C SER A 210 12.13 -15.17 0.50
N LEU A 211 12.27 -14.79 1.76
CA LEU A 211 13.37 -15.18 2.63
C LEU A 211 12.95 -16.36 3.50
N ASP A 212 13.69 -17.47 3.44
CA ASP A 212 13.58 -18.53 4.42
C ASP A 212 14.43 -18.16 5.65
N ALA A 213 13.79 -17.82 6.75
CA ALA A 213 14.42 -17.46 8.02
C ALA A 213 15.25 -18.59 8.64
N GLY A 214 14.91 -19.84 8.36
CA GLY A 214 15.57 -21.02 8.88
C GLY A 214 16.90 -21.29 8.19
N THR A 215 16.98 -21.06 6.88
CA THR A 215 18.18 -21.30 6.08
C THR A 215 18.96 -20.03 5.71
N GLY A 216 18.31 -18.87 5.75
CA GLY A 216 18.83 -17.59 5.26
C GLY A 216 18.81 -17.45 3.74
N ALA A 217 18.20 -18.40 3.02
CA ALA A 217 18.11 -18.36 1.56
C ALA A 217 17.05 -17.35 1.11
N THR A 218 17.36 -16.56 0.07
CA THR A 218 16.40 -15.65 -0.57
C THR A 218 16.09 -16.14 -1.98
N ASN A 219 14.81 -16.31 -2.26
CA ASN A 219 14.30 -16.71 -3.57
C ASN A 219 13.53 -15.56 -4.21
N VAL A 220 13.55 -15.50 -5.55
CA VAL A 220 12.65 -14.64 -6.32
C VAL A 220 11.50 -15.50 -6.84
N LEU A 221 10.28 -15.12 -6.48
CA LEU A 221 9.06 -15.81 -6.87
C LEU A 221 8.30 -14.98 -7.91
N TYR A 222 7.47 -15.66 -8.68
CA TYR A 222 6.67 -15.06 -9.75
C TYR A 222 5.24 -15.61 -9.69
N SER A 223 4.27 -14.74 -9.92
CA SER A 223 2.87 -15.10 -10.08
C SER A 223 2.23 -14.27 -11.20
N ARG A 224 1.21 -14.86 -11.83
CA ARG A 224 0.33 -14.19 -12.80
C ARG A 224 -1.10 -14.31 -12.30
N GLY A 225 -1.74 -13.17 -12.07
CA GLY A 225 -3.18 -13.08 -11.81
C GLY A 225 -3.93 -12.64 -13.06
N THR A 226 -5.13 -13.18 -13.25
CA THR A 226 -6.09 -12.75 -14.28
C THR A 226 -7.43 -12.49 -13.62
N GLU A 227 -8.15 -11.47 -14.08
CA GLU A 227 -9.52 -11.19 -13.69
C GLU A 227 -10.39 -12.44 -13.80
N ALA A 228 -11.13 -12.72 -12.74
CA ALA A 228 -12.11 -13.79 -12.69
C ALA A 228 -13.37 -13.27 -11.99
N PHE A 229 -14.53 -13.58 -12.55
CA PHE A 229 -15.81 -13.36 -11.89
C PHE A 229 -16.12 -14.60 -11.05
N PHE A 230 -16.26 -14.42 -9.74
CA PHE A 230 -16.83 -15.45 -8.89
C PHE A 230 -18.34 -15.45 -9.14
N GLN A 231 -18.88 -16.52 -9.73
CA GLN A 231 -20.31 -16.80 -9.59
C GLN A 231 -20.53 -17.11 -8.13
N ASP A 232 -21.32 -16.27 -7.45
CA ASP A 232 -21.93 -16.69 -6.20
C ASP A 232 -22.81 -17.88 -6.55
N SER A 233 -22.48 -19.07 -6.03
CA SER A 233 -23.34 -20.22 -6.19
C SER A 233 -24.53 -20.02 -5.25
N SER A 234 -25.46 -19.14 -5.64
CA SER A 234 -26.82 -19.21 -5.14
C SER A 234 -27.34 -20.56 -5.60
N SER A 235 -27.39 -21.50 -4.67
CA SER A 235 -28.08 -22.77 -4.88
C SER A 235 -29.50 -22.45 -5.33
N ASP A 236 -29.84 -22.83 -6.56
CA ASP A 236 -31.22 -22.98 -6.99
C ASP A 236 -31.91 -23.95 -6.03
N GLY A 237 -32.58 -23.38 -5.05
CA GLY A 237 -33.60 -24.01 -4.24
C GLY A 237 -34.79 -23.07 -4.29
N ASP A 238 -35.74 -23.39 -5.17
CA ASP A 238 -37.09 -22.85 -5.16
C ASP A 238 -37.65 -22.89 -3.72
N ASP A 239 -38.28 -21.78 -3.32
CA ASP A 239 -39.54 -21.68 -2.57
C ASP A 239 -39.56 -20.48 -1.58
N ASP A 240 -40.40 -19.52 -1.93
CA ASP A 240 -41.27 -18.67 -1.09
C ASP A 240 -40.71 -17.58 -0.15
N GLU A 241 -41.24 -16.37 -0.43
CA GLU A 241 -41.61 -15.28 0.50
C GLU A 241 -40.52 -14.61 1.37
N GLY A 242 -40.23 -13.35 1.06
CA GLY A 242 -39.91 -12.37 2.10
C GLY A 242 -38.87 -11.31 1.71
N CYS A 243 -39.35 -10.12 1.35
CA CYS A 243 -38.53 -8.92 1.25
C CYS A 243 -37.94 -8.55 2.62
N SER A 244 -36.61 -8.55 2.76
CA SER A 244 -35.94 -7.67 3.72
C SER A 244 -34.54 -7.27 3.24
N THR A 245 -34.28 -5.99 3.41
CA THR A 245 -33.13 -5.19 3.00
C THR A 245 -31.79 -5.60 3.60
N GLY A 246 -30.72 -5.49 2.80
CA GLY A 246 -29.40 -5.02 3.21
C GLY A 246 -28.61 -5.88 4.20
N GLY A 247 -27.59 -6.58 3.71
CA GLY A 247 -26.60 -7.26 4.55
C GLY A 247 -25.26 -7.38 3.85
N SER A 248 -24.40 -6.38 4.07
CA SER A 248 -22.97 -6.44 3.76
C SER A 248 -22.32 -7.63 4.48
N SER A 249 -21.93 -8.67 3.75
CA SER A 249 -21.21 -9.81 4.32
C SER A 249 -19.73 -9.47 4.55
N SER A 250 -19.51 -8.78 5.68
CA SER A 250 -18.56 -9.09 6.75
C SER A 250 -17.17 -9.66 6.38
N PHE A 251 -16.17 -8.82 6.65
CA PHE A 251 -14.71 -9.01 6.70
C PHE A 251 -14.19 -10.10 7.68
N SER A 252 -14.95 -11.16 7.98
CA SER A 252 -14.68 -12.02 9.14
C SER A 252 -13.65 -13.14 8.92
N TRP A 253 -13.30 -13.49 7.68
CA TRP A 253 -12.42 -14.65 7.42
C TRP A 253 -10.92 -14.30 7.44
N MET A 254 -10.54 -13.04 7.17
CA MET A 254 -9.14 -12.60 7.23
C MET A 254 -8.61 -12.46 8.68
N MET A 255 -9.49 -12.16 9.65
CA MET A 255 -9.13 -12.20 11.08
C MET A 255 -8.73 -13.62 11.53
N LEU A 256 -9.26 -14.66 10.89
CA LEU A 256 -8.93 -16.05 11.21
C LEU A 256 -7.54 -16.45 10.67
N ALA A 257 -7.14 -15.92 9.51
CA ALA A 257 -5.79 -16.12 8.97
C ALA A 257 -4.72 -15.40 9.81
N GLY A 258 -5.00 -14.17 10.28
CA GLY A 258 -4.12 -13.43 11.19
C GLY A 258 -3.98 -14.11 12.57
N LEU A 259 -5.06 -14.66 13.12
CA LEU A 259 -5.02 -15.41 14.40
C LEU A 259 -4.22 -16.71 14.31
N LEU A 260 -4.27 -17.41 13.17
CA LEU A 260 -3.44 -18.60 12.93
C LEU A 260 -1.95 -18.27 12.84
N ALA A 261 -1.58 -17.10 12.29
CA ALA A 261 -0.19 -16.64 12.27
C ALA A 261 0.35 -16.37 13.69
N LEU A 262 -0.45 -15.77 14.58
CA LEU A 262 -0.08 -15.52 15.99
C LEU A 262 0.06 -16.81 16.83
N ALA A 263 -0.82 -17.80 16.62
CA ALA A 263 -0.69 -19.10 17.28
C ALA A 263 0.59 -19.83 16.83
N ALA A 264 0.99 -19.70 15.57
CA ALA A 264 2.25 -20.26 15.07
C ALA A 264 3.49 -19.59 15.69
N VAL A 265 3.47 -18.28 15.95
CA VAL A 265 4.59 -17.54 16.57
C VAL A 265 4.81 -17.94 18.03
N SER A 266 3.75 -18.09 18.84
CA SER A 266 3.89 -18.50 20.26
C SER A 266 4.46 -19.92 20.42
N VAL A 267 4.19 -20.82 19.48
CA VAL A 267 4.80 -22.17 19.42
C VAL A 267 6.26 -22.10 18.96
N ARG A 268 6.66 -21.11 18.16
CA ARG A 268 8.04 -20.93 17.65
C ARG A 268 9.02 -20.48 18.74
N THR A 269 8.64 -19.53 19.60
CA THR A 269 9.51 -19.09 20.72
C THR A 269 9.78 -20.25 21.69
N ALA A 270 8.77 -21.08 21.97
CA ALA A 270 8.91 -22.27 22.80
C ALA A 270 9.86 -23.33 22.20
N ARG A 271 9.79 -23.57 20.87
CA ARG A 271 10.66 -24.55 20.20
C ARG A 271 12.11 -24.07 20.05
N ARG A 272 12.35 -22.77 19.89
CA ARG A 272 13.70 -22.19 19.81
C ARG A 272 14.43 -22.23 21.16
N LEU A 273 13.69 -22.02 22.26
CA LEU A 273 14.21 -22.20 23.63
C LEU A 273 14.55 -23.65 23.97
N ALA A 274 13.84 -24.62 23.37
CA ALA A 274 14.10 -26.04 23.57
C ALA A 274 15.29 -26.59 22.75
N ARG A 275 15.68 -25.94 21.64
CA ARG A 275 16.84 -26.35 20.82
C ARG A 275 18.18 -25.77 21.30
N ASN A 276 18.16 -24.75 22.16
CA ASN A 276 19.34 -24.08 22.69
C ASN A 276 19.65 -24.46 24.16
N ARG A 277 19.07 -25.57 24.65
CA ARG A 277 19.39 -26.20 25.94
C ARG A 277 20.04 -27.55 25.72
#